data_AF-A0A535K6Q5-F1
#
_entry.id   AF-A0A535K6Q5-F1
#
_cell.length_a   1.000
_cell.length_b   1.000
_cell.length_c   1.000
_cell.angle_alpha   90.00
_cell.angle_beta   90.00
_cell.angle_gamma   90.00
#
_symmetry.space_group_name_H-M   'P 1'
#
loop_
_entity.id
_entity.type
_entity.pdbx_description
1 polymer ?
#
loop_
_entity_poly.entity_id
_entity_poly.type
_entity_poly.pdbx_seq_one_letter_code
_entity_poly.pdbx_strand_id
1 'polypeptide(L)'
;MNRKTSQYGSWASPILPDLLLKGTVQMRNQMLRWDGGDLYWSELRPYEGGRIVVCRRAADGATSDVTPQGFNARTRVHEYGGGHFAVKDGTVFFTNYVDQRLYRQDRDGAPQPITPAKDIRHSDMLIDARRGRVFAVREDHTTGAPEAVNTIVAIDVQGKREPITVAAGNDFYSSPKLSPDGGRIAWQTWNHPNMPWDGSEVWIGELDGDGNVRSSRKIAGGLTESVLQPEWSPGGELYFVSDRADWWNLYRSRGEGDEPVCHRAAEFGSPQWVFGMRFYDFSGPDELVCIYAERSGSKLGRIDLNTGRLHPIELLYTTLFNVQVSGRKAAMYASSATLAERVLVVDLDTAAQEVVKVANPAHIDPGYFSIPKPIEFPTEHGLTAHAFYYPPRNHDFEAAAGDKPPLLVLCHGGPTGSAGPTYPFEYQYWTSRGIAIADVNYGGSFGYGRAYRLRLNGQWGVVDVDDCINAARYLVEQGLVDPDRVAISGGSAGGYTVLLSLTKRDFYNAGSSQFGIGDLELFTKETHKFESHYCDTLI
;
A
#
# COMPACT_ATOMS: atom_id res chain seq x y z
N MET A 1 -36.66 15.77 -11.72
CA MET A 1 -36.64 15.59 -13.19
C MET A 1 -36.98 14.13 -13.47
N ASN A 2 -37.76 13.83 -14.52
CA ASN A 2 -38.06 12.44 -14.89
C ASN A 2 -36.82 11.81 -15.54
N ARG A 3 -36.41 10.63 -15.06
CA ARG A 3 -35.33 9.86 -15.67
C ARG A 3 -35.75 9.37 -17.05
N LYS A 4 -34.77 9.21 -17.95
CA LYS A 4 -34.94 8.60 -19.27
C LYS A 4 -34.77 7.10 -19.15
N THR A 5 -35.70 6.33 -19.71
CA THR A 5 -35.58 4.88 -19.80
C THR A 5 -34.66 4.50 -20.96
N SER A 6 -33.63 3.68 -20.71
CA SER A 6 -32.77 3.10 -21.75
C SER A 6 -32.19 1.77 -21.29
N GLN A 7 -31.74 0.94 -22.24
CA GLN A 7 -31.11 -0.34 -21.94
C GLN A 7 -29.79 -0.14 -21.18
N TYR A 8 -29.48 -1.07 -20.27
CA TYR A 8 -28.19 -1.09 -19.60
C TYR A 8 -27.02 -1.19 -20.59
N GLY A 9 -25.94 -0.44 -20.34
CA GLY A 9 -24.77 -0.32 -21.23
C GLY A 9 -24.86 0.84 -22.22
N SER A 10 -26.04 1.45 -22.41
CA SER A 10 -26.26 2.53 -23.38
C SER A 10 -26.48 3.93 -22.75
N TRP A 11 -26.39 4.03 -21.42
CA TRP A 11 -26.68 5.29 -20.74
C TRP A 11 -25.59 6.34 -21.03
N ALA A 12 -26.01 7.55 -21.38
CA ALA A 12 -25.07 8.66 -21.51
C ALA A 12 -24.54 9.06 -20.12
N SER A 13 -23.26 9.39 -20.04
CA SER A 13 -22.60 9.75 -18.78
C SER A 13 -21.66 10.93 -18.95
N PRO A 14 -21.63 11.88 -17.99
CA PRO A 14 -20.68 12.99 -17.99
C PRO A 14 -19.25 12.54 -17.63
N ILE A 15 -19.07 11.32 -17.12
CA ILE A 15 -17.77 10.78 -16.74
C ILE A 15 -17.07 10.30 -18.02
N LEU A 16 -16.14 11.13 -18.51
CA LEU A 16 -15.35 10.91 -19.73
C LEU A 16 -13.89 10.57 -19.40
N PRO A 17 -13.16 9.86 -20.29
CA PRO A 17 -11.75 9.55 -20.07
C PRO A 17 -10.88 10.79 -19.84
N ASP A 18 -11.18 11.92 -20.49
CA ASP A 18 -10.42 13.17 -20.30
C ASP A 18 -10.50 13.71 -18.87
N LEU A 19 -11.59 13.44 -18.12
CA LEU A 19 -11.70 13.83 -16.71
C LEU A 19 -10.80 12.99 -15.80
N LEU A 20 -10.39 11.79 -16.23
CA LEU A 20 -9.39 10.99 -15.51
C LEU A 20 -8.00 11.64 -15.57
N LEU A 21 -7.71 12.28 -16.70
CA LEU A 21 -6.38 12.80 -16.97
C LEU A 21 -6.25 14.23 -16.44
N LYS A 22 -7.21 15.13 -16.71
CA LYS A 22 -7.07 16.58 -16.50
C LYS A 22 -6.77 16.99 -15.06
N GLY A 23 -5.58 17.59 -14.86
CA GLY A 23 -5.21 18.26 -13.61
C GLY A 23 -5.05 17.33 -12.41
N THR A 24 -4.93 16.02 -12.65
CA THR A 24 -4.81 15.02 -11.59
C THR A 24 -3.36 14.82 -11.17
N VAL A 25 -3.18 14.68 -9.87
CA VAL A 25 -1.97 14.12 -9.28
C VAL A 25 -2.34 12.75 -8.74
N GLN A 26 -1.40 11.81 -8.70
CA GLN A 26 -1.64 10.52 -8.08
C GLN A 26 -0.81 10.43 -6.80
N MET A 27 -1.35 9.89 -5.71
CA MET A 27 -0.55 9.72 -4.49
C MET A 27 0.22 8.40 -4.52
N ARG A 28 1.05 8.18 -5.54
CA ARG A 28 1.85 6.95 -5.65
C ARG A 28 2.87 6.86 -4.52
N ASN A 29 3.07 5.64 -4.00
CA ASN A 29 4.01 5.33 -2.91
C ASN A 29 3.72 6.09 -1.60
N GLN A 30 2.58 6.79 -1.50
CA GLN A 30 1.91 7.34 -0.30
C GLN A 30 2.83 7.59 0.91
N MET A 31 3.88 8.41 0.75
CA MET A 31 4.79 8.74 1.85
C MET A 31 4.39 10.05 2.51
N LEU A 32 4.39 10.08 3.85
CA LEU A 32 4.23 11.28 4.67
C LEU A 32 5.43 11.42 5.61
N ARG A 33 5.82 12.65 5.94
CA ARG A 33 6.81 12.96 6.98
C ARG A 33 6.47 14.28 7.67
N TRP A 34 6.48 14.28 9.00
CA TRP A 34 6.48 15.50 9.79
C TRP A 34 7.92 15.96 10.04
N ASP A 35 8.15 17.27 9.98
CA ASP A 35 9.37 17.92 10.44
C ASP A 35 9.01 19.21 11.19
N GLY A 36 8.99 19.11 12.53
CA GLY A 36 8.41 20.15 13.37
C GLY A 36 6.92 20.37 13.02
N GLY A 37 6.56 21.61 12.67
CA GLY A 37 5.21 21.99 12.26
C GLY A 37 4.90 21.78 10.77
N ASP A 38 5.91 21.40 9.97
CA ASP A 38 5.76 21.21 8.53
C ASP A 38 5.38 19.76 8.20
N LEU A 39 4.49 19.61 7.22
CA LEU A 39 4.10 18.31 6.67
C LEU A 39 4.67 18.14 5.26
N TYR A 40 5.31 17.01 5.00
CA TYR A 40 5.83 16.64 3.70
C TYR A 40 5.12 15.41 3.16
N TRP A 41 4.84 15.37 1.86
CA TRP A 41 4.19 14.22 1.22
C TRP A 41 4.68 14.02 -0.22
N SER A 42 4.30 12.89 -0.83
CA SER A 42 4.68 12.56 -2.22
C SER A 42 3.50 12.67 -3.17
N GLU A 43 3.74 13.25 -4.33
CA GLU A 43 2.76 13.31 -5.41
C GLU A 43 3.41 12.90 -6.73
N LEU A 44 2.79 11.97 -7.46
CA LEU A 44 3.13 11.69 -8.85
C LEU A 44 2.45 12.71 -9.75
N ARG A 45 3.21 13.28 -10.69
CA ARG A 45 2.81 14.29 -11.67
C ARG A 45 2.74 13.67 -13.06
N PRO A 46 1.57 13.20 -13.54
CA PRO A 46 1.46 12.59 -14.87
C PRO A 46 1.95 13.54 -15.98
N TYR A 47 1.66 14.84 -15.84
CA TYR A 47 1.99 15.89 -16.80
C TYR A 47 3.44 16.37 -16.77
N GLU A 48 4.22 15.93 -15.78
CA GLU A 48 5.65 16.26 -15.66
C GLU A 48 6.50 15.01 -15.86
N GLY A 49 6.15 14.23 -16.90
CA GLY A 49 6.85 12.98 -17.24
C GLY A 49 6.63 11.86 -16.21
N GLY A 50 5.55 11.90 -15.43
CA GLY A 50 5.26 10.90 -14.39
C GLY A 50 6.21 10.96 -13.19
N ARG A 51 6.90 12.09 -12.97
CA ARG A 51 7.83 12.23 -11.84
C ARG A 51 7.09 12.26 -10.50
N ILE A 52 7.74 11.76 -9.44
CA ILE A 52 7.31 11.93 -8.07
C ILE A 52 7.97 13.19 -7.49
N VAL A 53 7.15 14.00 -6.81
CA VAL A 53 7.53 15.27 -6.21
C VAL A 53 7.30 15.19 -4.70
N VAL A 54 8.32 15.50 -3.92
CA VAL A 54 8.15 15.81 -2.50
C VAL A 54 7.53 17.19 -2.42
N CYS A 55 6.38 17.29 -1.79
CA CYS A 55 5.64 18.52 -1.52
C CYS A 55 5.73 18.85 -0.04
N ARG A 56 5.54 20.12 0.32
CA ARG A 56 5.55 20.62 1.71
C ARG A 56 4.33 21.47 1.97
N ARG A 57 3.77 21.37 3.18
CA ARG A 57 2.86 22.32 3.79
C ARG A 57 3.57 22.89 5.00
N ALA A 58 3.88 24.18 4.98
CA ALA A 58 4.50 24.85 6.09
C ALA A 58 3.53 24.97 7.28
N ALA A 59 4.07 25.30 8.45
CA ALA A 59 3.28 25.51 9.67
C ALA A 59 2.18 26.58 9.54
N ASP A 60 2.36 27.57 8.66
CA ASP A 60 1.37 28.61 8.34
C ASP A 60 0.29 28.17 7.32
N GLY A 61 0.39 26.95 6.80
CA GLY A 61 -0.53 26.36 5.83
C GLY A 61 -0.12 26.53 4.37
N ALA A 62 0.93 27.31 4.06
CA ALA A 62 1.39 27.48 2.68
C ALA A 62 1.93 26.17 2.09
N THR A 63 1.55 25.84 0.86
CA THR A 63 2.02 24.63 0.16
C THR A 63 3.02 24.96 -0.95
N SER A 64 4.03 24.11 -1.14
CA SER A 64 5.07 24.28 -2.16
C SER A 64 5.68 22.95 -2.60
N ASP A 65 6.15 22.89 -3.85
CA ASP A 65 7.00 21.79 -4.33
C ASP A 65 8.41 21.92 -3.73
N VAL A 66 8.95 20.80 -3.24
CA VAL A 66 10.33 20.71 -2.73
C VAL A 66 11.26 20.14 -3.79
N THR A 67 10.84 19.07 -4.47
CA THR A 67 11.66 18.45 -5.53
C THR A 67 11.65 19.32 -6.80
N PRO A 68 12.80 19.90 -7.22
CA PRO A 68 12.84 20.79 -8.37
C PRO A 68 12.61 20.04 -9.70
N GLN A 69 12.30 20.80 -10.76
CA GLN A 69 12.22 20.24 -12.11
C GLN A 69 13.53 19.55 -12.51
N GLY A 70 13.42 18.49 -13.33
CA GLY A 70 14.55 17.63 -13.69
C GLY A 70 14.87 16.53 -12.67
N PHE A 71 14.30 16.59 -11.47
CA PHE A 71 14.43 15.54 -10.45
C PHE A 71 13.13 14.79 -10.24
N ASN A 72 13.26 13.50 -9.91
CA ASN A 72 12.14 12.60 -9.67
C ASN A 72 12.42 11.81 -8.39
N ALA A 73 11.73 12.13 -7.29
CA ALA A 73 11.95 11.50 -5.99
C ALA A 73 11.33 10.08 -5.95
N ARG A 74 11.99 9.12 -6.61
CA ARG A 74 11.53 7.74 -6.75
C ARG A 74 12.71 6.79 -6.85
N THR A 75 12.57 5.63 -6.24
CA THR A 75 13.56 4.55 -6.23
C THR A 75 13.06 3.30 -6.95
N ARG A 76 14.00 2.47 -7.41
CA ARG A 76 13.76 1.14 -8.02
C ARG A 76 14.17 -0.01 -7.10
N VAL A 77 14.48 0.24 -5.83
CA VAL A 77 14.71 -0.87 -4.89
C VAL A 77 13.46 -1.75 -4.85
N HIS A 78 13.66 -3.06 -5.02
CA HIS A 78 12.60 -4.07 -5.22
C HIS A 78 11.66 -3.79 -6.41
N GLU A 79 12.06 -2.93 -7.34
CA GLU A 79 11.29 -2.42 -8.50
C GLU A 79 9.99 -1.64 -8.19
N TYR A 80 9.36 -1.87 -7.03
CA TYR A 80 8.19 -1.14 -6.54
C TYR A 80 8.54 0.20 -5.87
N GLY A 81 9.65 0.25 -5.14
CA GLY A 81 10.11 1.44 -4.41
C GLY A 81 9.28 1.76 -3.16
N GLY A 82 8.98 3.03 -2.94
CA GLY A 82 8.56 3.56 -1.63
C GLY A 82 9.76 4.04 -0.83
N GLY A 83 9.57 4.50 0.42
CA GLY A 83 10.68 4.90 1.30
C GLY A 83 11.67 5.93 0.74
N HIS A 84 11.30 6.63 -0.34
CA HIS A 84 12.20 7.35 -1.24
C HIS A 84 12.65 8.71 -0.73
N PHE A 85 12.13 9.19 0.41
CA PHE A 85 12.64 10.39 1.06
C PHE A 85 12.57 10.35 2.59
N ALA A 86 13.43 11.15 3.22
CA ALA A 86 13.37 11.53 4.62
C ALA A 86 13.64 13.03 4.76
N VAL A 87 13.18 13.64 5.85
CA VAL A 87 13.37 15.07 6.11
C VAL A 87 13.72 15.29 7.57
N LYS A 88 14.63 16.24 7.83
CA LYS A 88 14.97 16.70 9.17
C LYS A 88 15.46 18.15 9.10
N ASP A 89 14.90 19.00 9.95
CA ASP A 89 15.26 20.41 10.10
C ASP A 89 15.26 21.17 8.76
N GLY A 90 14.32 20.83 7.88
CA GLY A 90 14.14 21.39 6.54
C GLY A 90 15.06 20.80 5.46
N THR A 91 16.03 19.96 5.80
CA THR A 91 16.87 19.25 4.84
C THR A 91 16.18 17.95 4.41
N VAL A 92 15.96 17.80 3.11
CA VAL A 92 15.37 16.61 2.49
C VAL A 92 16.47 15.73 1.90
N PHE A 93 16.39 14.44 2.19
CA PHE A 93 17.18 13.41 1.53
C PHE A 93 16.24 12.58 0.65
N PHE A 94 16.57 12.37 -0.61
CA PHE A 94 15.71 11.61 -1.53
C PHE A 94 16.51 10.85 -2.59
N THR A 95 15.97 9.73 -3.05
CA THR A 95 16.54 8.98 -4.19
C THR A 95 16.02 9.60 -5.48
N ASN A 96 16.93 10.01 -6.36
CA ASN A 96 16.56 10.52 -7.67
C ASN A 96 16.41 9.37 -8.67
N TYR A 97 15.28 9.31 -9.38
CA TYR A 97 14.95 8.17 -10.24
C TYR A 97 15.90 8.02 -11.43
N VAL A 98 16.36 9.15 -11.97
CA VAL A 98 17.13 9.18 -13.23
C VAL A 98 18.47 8.46 -13.08
N ASP A 99 19.13 8.60 -11.93
CA ASP A 99 20.47 8.05 -11.67
C ASP A 99 20.52 7.12 -10.43
N GLN A 100 19.40 6.94 -9.73
CA GLN A 100 19.25 6.15 -8.50
C GLN A 100 20.16 6.57 -7.33
N ARG A 101 20.79 7.74 -7.43
CA ARG A 101 21.65 8.27 -6.36
C ARG A 101 20.79 8.89 -5.26
N LEU A 102 21.31 8.83 -4.04
CA LEU A 102 20.75 9.57 -2.91
C LEU A 102 21.23 11.02 -2.98
N TYR A 103 20.30 11.96 -2.91
CA TYR A 103 20.54 13.39 -2.91
C TYR A 103 20.21 13.99 -1.54
N ARG A 104 20.95 15.01 -1.16
CA ARG A 104 20.65 15.94 -0.07
C ARG A 104 20.21 17.28 -0.68
N GLN A 105 19.13 17.84 -0.16
CA GLN A 105 18.63 19.15 -0.54
C GLN A 105 18.32 19.94 0.73
N ASP A 106 19.09 21.00 1.00
CA ASP A 106 18.77 21.96 2.06
C ASP A 106 17.60 22.86 1.62
N ARG A 107 16.90 23.49 2.58
CA ARG A 107 15.62 24.20 2.38
C ARG A 107 15.56 25.12 1.15
N ASP A 108 16.63 25.85 0.86
CA ASP A 108 16.75 26.77 -0.29
C ASP A 108 17.91 26.39 -1.24
N GLY A 109 18.49 25.21 -1.06
CA GLY A 109 19.64 24.72 -1.81
C GLY A 109 19.25 23.86 -3.01
N ALA A 110 20.14 23.79 -4.01
CA ALA A 110 20.01 22.81 -5.08
C ALA A 110 20.37 21.39 -4.58
N PRO A 111 19.68 20.32 -5.06
CA PRO A 111 20.03 18.94 -4.71
C PRO A 111 21.50 18.62 -5.01
N GLN A 112 22.18 18.00 -4.04
CA GLN A 112 23.57 17.52 -4.18
C GLN A 112 23.61 16.00 -3.94
N PRO A 113 24.26 15.22 -4.81
CA PRO A 113 24.33 13.78 -4.61
C PRO A 113 25.31 13.44 -3.49
N ILE A 114 24.93 12.50 -2.62
CA ILE A 114 25.74 12.04 -1.49
C ILE A 114 26.17 10.56 -1.61
N THR A 115 25.79 9.89 -2.69
CA THR A 115 26.25 8.53 -3.06
C THR A 115 26.97 8.54 -4.41
N PRO A 116 27.87 7.57 -4.67
CA PRO A 116 28.59 7.50 -5.95
C PRO A 116 27.66 7.21 -7.13
N ALA A 117 28.09 7.58 -8.34
CA ALA A 117 27.43 7.22 -9.59
C ALA A 117 27.78 5.78 -9.98
N LYS A 118 27.16 4.81 -9.29
CA LYS A 118 27.28 3.37 -9.51
C LYS A 118 25.88 2.76 -9.59
N ASP A 119 25.77 1.52 -10.05
CA ASP A 119 24.49 0.79 -10.04
C ASP A 119 24.13 0.31 -8.62
N ILE A 120 23.86 1.28 -7.76
CA ILE A 120 23.52 1.12 -6.35
C ILE A 120 22.31 2.00 -6.08
N ARG A 121 21.27 1.41 -5.49
CA ARG A 121 19.98 2.05 -5.27
C ARG A 121 19.69 2.13 -3.78
N HIS A 122 18.95 3.15 -3.35
CA HIS A 122 18.64 3.36 -1.93
C HIS A 122 17.15 3.64 -1.70
N SER A 123 16.65 3.19 -0.54
CA SER A 123 15.25 3.32 -0.14
C SER A 123 15.10 3.24 1.39
N ASP A 124 13.86 3.38 1.87
CA ASP A 124 13.43 3.27 3.26
C ASP A 124 14.28 4.07 4.27
N MET A 125 14.32 5.38 4.03
CA MET A 125 15.28 6.26 4.70
C MET A 125 14.85 6.66 6.12
N LEU A 126 15.84 6.73 7.00
CA LEU A 126 15.76 7.28 8.34
C LEU A 126 17.00 8.14 8.64
N ILE A 127 16.82 9.31 9.24
CA ILE A 127 17.93 10.23 9.55
C ILE A 127 18.42 10.00 10.99
N ASP A 128 19.71 9.74 11.15
CA ASP A 128 20.43 9.81 12.42
C ASP A 128 21.19 11.14 12.52
N ALA A 129 20.50 12.15 13.07
CA ALA A 129 21.07 13.48 13.25
C ALA A 129 22.27 13.46 14.22
N ARG A 130 22.29 12.56 15.20
CA ARG A 130 23.36 12.48 16.22
C ARG A 130 24.70 12.16 15.58
N ARG A 131 24.71 11.30 14.56
CA ARG A 131 25.93 10.85 13.86
C ARG A 131 26.14 11.51 12.50
N GLY A 132 25.19 12.35 12.08
CA GLY A 132 25.17 12.94 10.74
C GLY A 132 25.10 11.87 9.66
N ARG A 133 24.15 10.93 9.79
CA ARG A 133 23.97 9.83 8.84
C ARG A 133 22.51 9.66 8.40
N VAL A 134 22.32 9.03 7.24
CA VAL A 134 21.04 8.51 6.76
C VAL A 134 21.14 6.99 6.73
N PHE A 135 20.35 6.32 7.56
CA PHE A 135 20.09 4.90 7.41
C PHE A 135 19.20 4.67 6.19
N ALA A 136 19.52 3.68 5.37
CA ALA A 136 18.74 3.30 4.20
C ALA A 136 18.92 1.81 3.88
N VAL A 137 17.91 1.23 3.25
CA VAL A 137 18.08 -0.02 2.51
C VAL A 137 18.88 0.31 1.24
N ARG A 138 19.97 -0.42 1.02
CA ARG A 138 20.80 -0.38 -0.19
C ARG A 138 20.60 -1.66 -0.98
N GLU A 139 20.39 -1.52 -2.28
CA GLU A 139 20.40 -2.61 -3.26
C GLU A 139 21.61 -2.41 -4.20
N ASP A 140 22.59 -3.30 -4.13
CA ASP A 140 23.87 -3.20 -4.84
C ASP A 140 23.94 -4.21 -5.99
N HIS A 141 23.98 -3.70 -7.23
CA HIS A 141 24.09 -4.50 -8.46
C HIS A 141 25.55 -4.60 -8.96
N THR A 142 26.51 -4.01 -8.24
CA THR A 142 27.92 -3.95 -8.67
C THR A 142 28.77 -5.14 -8.23
N THR A 143 28.19 -6.07 -7.48
CA THR A 143 28.90 -7.20 -6.86
C THR A 143 29.27 -8.29 -7.86
N GLY A 144 28.63 -8.33 -9.03
CA GLY A 144 28.75 -9.41 -10.01
C GLY A 144 28.01 -10.70 -9.62
N ALA A 145 27.26 -10.67 -8.51
CA ALA A 145 26.36 -11.76 -8.14
C ALA A 145 25.16 -11.83 -9.11
N PRO A 146 24.52 -13.01 -9.26
CA PRO A 146 23.32 -13.15 -10.10
C PRO A 146 22.16 -12.25 -9.65
N GLU A 147 22.06 -12.02 -8.36
CA GLU A 147 21.05 -11.16 -7.76
C GLU A 147 21.70 -9.99 -7.03
N ALA A 148 20.96 -8.87 -6.95
CA ALA A 148 21.40 -7.70 -6.21
C ALA A 148 21.57 -8.01 -4.72
N VAL A 149 22.59 -7.44 -4.08
CA VAL A 149 22.83 -7.62 -2.65
C VAL A 149 22.11 -6.52 -1.88
N ASN A 150 21.13 -6.90 -1.06
CA ASN A 150 20.42 -5.97 -0.19
C ASN A 150 21.11 -5.87 1.18
N THR A 151 21.23 -4.65 1.70
CA THR A 151 21.83 -4.37 3.01
C THR A 151 21.13 -3.17 3.64
N ILE A 152 21.25 -3.01 4.96
CA ILE A 152 21.00 -1.72 5.62
C ILE A 152 22.34 -1.01 5.76
N VAL A 153 22.41 0.25 5.36
CA VAL A 153 23.62 1.07 5.42
C VAL A 153 23.38 2.39 6.13
N ALA A 154 24.41 2.95 6.74
CA ALA A 154 24.43 4.30 7.29
C ALA A 154 25.34 5.19 6.42
N ILE A 155 24.72 6.05 5.60
CA ILE A 155 25.38 6.92 4.64
C ILE A 155 25.66 8.27 5.29
N ASP A 156 26.85 8.83 5.05
CA ASP A 156 27.18 10.18 5.51
C ASP A 156 26.28 11.24 4.86
N VAL A 157 25.70 12.14 5.64
CA VAL A 157 24.80 13.19 5.13
C VAL A 157 25.50 14.17 4.17
N GLN A 158 26.84 14.22 4.17
CA GLN A 158 27.64 15.04 3.27
C GLN A 158 28.25 14.24 2.11
N GLY A 159 28.09 12.91 2.09
CA GLY A 159 28.73 12.02 1.11
C GLY A 159 30.26 11.99 1.19
N LYS A 160 30.85 12.35 2.33
CA LYS A 160 32.31 12.47 2.53
C LYS A 160 32.94 11.26 3.20
N ARG A 161 32.16 10.48 3.95
CA ARG A 161 32.63 9.27 4.65
C ARG A 161 32.04 8.04 3.98
N GLU A 162 32.79 6.96 3.96
CA GLU A 162 32.30 5.67 3.47
C GLU A 162 31.04 5.23 4.24
N PRO A 163 30.07 4.59 3.56
CA PRO A 163 28.90 4.02 4.22
C PRO A 163 29.29 2.90 5.19
N ILE A 164 28.61 2.83 6.33
CA ILE A 164 28.72 1.71 7.27
C ILE A 164 27.65 0.69 6.94
N THR A 165 28.01 -0.58 6.80
CA THR A 165 27.02 -1.68 6.71
C THR A 165 26.48 -1.98 8.10
N VAL A 166 25.17 -1.84 8.27
CA VAL A 166 24.44 -2.05 9.53
C VAL A 166 23.90 -3.47 9.62
N ALA A 167 23.35 -3.99 8.53
CA ALA A 167 22.84 -5.35 8.42
C ALA A 167 23.09 -5.91 7.02
N ALA A 168 23.49 -7.18 6.95
CA ALA A 168 23.79 -7.92 5.72
C ALA A 168 23.66 -9.44 5.96
N GLY A 169 23.56 -10.20 4.87
CA GLY A 169 23.52 -11.67 4.89
C GLY A 169 22.17 -12.30 4.57
N ASN A 170 21.08 -11.53 4.58
CA ASN A 170 19.76 -11.95 4.10
C ASN A 170 19.46 -11.34 2.72
N ASP A 171 18.52 -11.92 2.00
CA ASP A 171 18.15 -11.48 0.66
C ASP A 171 17.46 -10.13 0.67
N PHE A 172 16.71 -9.80 1.72
CA PHE A 172 15.92 -8.59 1.80
C PHE A 172 15.93 -7.94 3.18
N TYR A 173 15.80 -6.61 3.19
CA TYR A 173 15.75 -5.77 4.37
C TYR A 173 14.74 -4.65 4.19
N SER A 174 14.08 -4.23 5.27
CA SER A 174 13.20 -3.06 5.29
C SER A 174 13.08 -2.46 6.69
N SER A 175 12.38 -1.34 6.79
CA SER A 175 11.91 -0.70 8.01
C SER A 175 13.00 -0.42 9.06
N PRO A 176 14.15 0.21 8.72
CA PRO A 176 15.14 0.59 9.73
C PRO A 176 14.56 1.64 10.68
N LYS A 177 14.66 1.41 12.00
CA LYS A 177 14.15 2.31 13.06
C LYS A 177 15.10 2.47 14.22
N LEU A 178 15.52 3.71 14.45
CA LEU A 178 16.42 4.09 15.53
C LEU A 178 15.63 4.30 16.82
N SER A 179 16.13 3.77 17.94
CA SER A 179 15.56 4.02 19.27
C SER A 179 15.72 5.49 19.66
N PRO A 180 14.86 6.03 20.55
CA PRO A 180 14.91 7.44 20.95
C PRO A 180 16.26 7.90 21.52
N ASP A 181 16.98 7.02 22.20
CA ASP A 181 18.32 7.28 22.75
C ASP A 181 19.45 7.18 21.70
N GLY A 182 19.14 6.72 20.49
CA GLY A 182 20.08 6.48 19.40
C GLY A 182 21.05 5.33 19.63
N GLY A 183 20.79 4.48 20.64
CA GLY A 183 21.64 3.35 21.02
C GLY A 183 21.30 2.03 20.32
N ARG A 184 20.10 1.89 19.76
CA ARG A 184 19.64 0.66 19.11
C ARG A 184 18.97 0.96 17.78
N ILE A 185 19.10 0.04 16.84
CA ILE A 185 18.35 0.07 15.58
C ILE A 185 17.56 -1.23 15.42
N ALA A 186 16.28 -1.11 15.08
CA ALA A 186 15.44 -2.23 14.69
C ALA A 186 15.32 -2.28 13.15
N TRP A 187 15.12 -3.47 12.61
CA TRP A 187 14.82 -3.64 11.19
C TRP A 187 14.01 -4.92 10.94
N GLN A 188 13.42 -5.00 9.76
CA GLN A 188 12.77 -6.19 9.24
C GLN A 188 13.65 -6.85 8.15
N THR A 189 13.62 -8.18 8.06
CA THR A 189 14.37 -8.94 7.07
C THR A 189 13.66 -10.25 6.71
N TRP A 190 13.91 -10.77 5.52
CA TRP A 190 13.42 -12.07 5.05
C TRP A 190 14.33 -12.60 3.94
N ASN A 191 14.12 -13.86 3.56
CA ASN A 191 14.89 -14.56 2.53
C ASN A 191 13.94 -15.26 1.56
N HIS A 192 14.45 -15.55 0.37
CA HIS A 192 13.79 -16.50 -0.52
C HIS A 192 13.56 -17.86 0.18
N PRO A 193 12.48 -18.58 -0.17
CA PRO A 193 11.47 -18.23 -1.18
C PRO A 193 10.34 -17.34 -0.65
N ASN A 194 10.39 -16.89 0.61
CA ASN A 194 9.28 -16.16 1.22
C ASN A 194 9.14 -14.74 0.64
N MET A 195 7.90 -14.34 0.41
CA MET A 195 7.53 -12.92 0.40
C MET A 195 7.36 -12.42 1.85
N PRO A 196 7.42 -11.10 2.12
CA PRO A 196 7.37 -10.60 3.50
C PRO A 196 6.05 -10.90 4.23
N TRP A 197 4.97 -11.19 3.49
CA TRP A 197 3.67 -11.64 4.01
C TRP A 197 3.56 -13.16 4.24
N ASP A 198 4.51 -13.96 3.75
CA ASP A 198 4.58 -15.39 4.04
C ASP A 198 5.27 -15.59 5.39
N GLY A 199 6.44 -14.98 5.53
CA GLY A 199 7.21 -14.96 6.76
C GLY A 199 8.39 -13.99 6.69
N SER A 200 8.61 -13.27 7.77
CA SER A 200 9.72 -12.31 7.91
C SER A 200 10.17 -12.26 9.36
N GLU A 201 11.25 -11.53 9.66
CA GLU A 201 11.80 -11.40 11.00
C GLU A 201 12.05 -9.94 11.36
N VAL A 202 11.79 -9.57 12.62
CA VAL A 202 12.22 -8.30 13.21
C VAL A 202 13.45 -8.54 14.08
N TRP A 203 14.47 -7.72 13.89
CA TRP A 203 15.74 -7.77 14.60
C TRP A 203 16.03 -6.44 15.29
N ILE A 204 16.84 -6.48 16.35
CA ILE A 204 17.46 -5.30 16.97
C ILE A 204 18.97 -5.46 16.97
N GLY A 205 19.68 -4.38 16.65
CA GLY A 205 21.13 -4.24 16.76
C GLY A 205 21.52 -3.12 17.73
N GLU A 206 22.54 -3.37 18.53
CA GLU A 206 23.14 -2.40 19.46
C GLU A 206 24.17 -1.55 18.72
N LEU A 207 24.02 -0.23 18.74
CA LEU A 207 24.86 0.73 18.03
C LEU A 207 25.96 1.30 18.93
N ASP A 208 27.16 1.43 18.37
CA ASP A 208 28.24 2.18 19.00
C ASP A 208 28.18 3.70 18.72
N GLY A 209 29.20 4.44 19.18
CA GLY A 209 29.28 5.89 18.97
C GLY A 209 29.35 6.31 17.49
N ASP A 210 29.93 5.47 16.64
CA ASP A 210 30.12 5.73 15.21
C ASP A 210 28.93 5.24 14.34
N GLY A 211 28.07 4.42 14.94
CA GLY A 211 26.87 3.85 14.33
C GLY A 211 27.06 2.43 13.79
N ASN A 212 28.12 1.72 14.21
CA ASN A 212 28.30 0.31 13.89
C ASN A 212 27.45 -0.56 14.80
N VAL A 213 26.91 -1.66 14.26
CA VAL A 213 26.21 -2.67 15.04
C VAL A 213 27.23 -3.59 15.71
N ARG A 214 27.25 -3.61 17.05
CA ARG A 214 28.15 -4.46 17.86
C ARG A 214 27.62 -5.87 18.07
N SER A 215 26.30 -6.00 18.16
CA SER A 215 25.58 -7.25 18.36
C SER A 215 24.16 -7.08 17.87
N SER A 216 23.57 -8.17 17.38
CA SER A 216 22.18 -8.20 16.96
C SER A 216 21.46 -9.43 17.48
N ARG A 217 20.15 -9.32 17.69
CA ARG A 217 19.29 -10.43 18.07
C ARG A 217 17.95 -10.35 17.37
N LYS A 218 17.39 -11.50 17.05
CA LYS A 218 16.01 -11.62 16.58
C LYS A 218 15.04 -11.32 17.73
N ILE A 219 13.94 -10.65 17.39
CA ILE A 219 12.86 -10.30 18.31
C ILE A 219 11.62 -11.15 18.06
N ALA A 220 11.18 -11.20 16.80
CA ALA A 220 9.92 -11.81 16.41
C ALA A 220 9.98 -12.29 14.96
N GLY A 221 9.04 -13.16 14.58
CA GLY A 221 8.91 -13.64 13.22
C GLY A 221 9.69 -14.92 12.92
N GLY A 222 9.51 -15.38 11.69
CA GLY A 222 10.12 -16.59 11.16
C GLY A 222 9.54 -16.95 9.81
N LEU A 223 9.71 -18.22 9.42
CA LEU A 223 9.29 -18.70 8.09
C LEU A 223 7.78 -18.66 7.85
N THR A 224 6.98 -18.75 8.92
CA THR A 224 5.50 -18.85 8.84
C THR A 224 4.80 -17.76 9.64
N GLU A 225 5.53 -16.71 10.03
CA GLU A 225 5.00 -15.55 10.75
C GLU A 225 5.46 -14.29 10.01
N SER A 226 4.52 -13.51 9.51
CA SER A 226 4.80 -12.21 8.90
C SER A 226 4.82 -11.13 9.97
N VAL A 227 5.99 -10.54 10.17
CA VAL A 227 6.17 -9.39 11.06
C VAL A 227 6.61 -8.16 10.29
N LEU A 228 6.00 -7.02 10.57
CA LEU A 228 6.25 -5.79 9.83
C LEU A 228 6.19 -4.56 10.73
N GLN A 229 6.71 -3.46 10.20
CA GLN A 229 6.68 -2.14 10.82
C GLN A 229 7.10 -2.15 12.31
N PRO A 230 8.36 -2.54 12.63
CA PRO A 230 8.91 -2.21 13.94
C PRO A 230 8.84 -0.70 14.17
N GLU A 231 8.53 -0.25 15.38
CA GLU A 231 8.57 1.16 15.80
C GLU A 231 8.92 1.24 17.29
N TRP A 232 9.67 2.27 17.67
CA TRP A 232 9.98 2.52 19.08
C TRP A 232 8.98 3.49 19.69
N SER A 233 8.43 3.16 20.86
CA SER A 233 7.66 4.11 21.66
C SER A 233 8.57 5.25 22.14
N PRO A 234 7.99 6.40 22.55
CA PRO A 234 8.76 7.47 23.19
C PRO A 234 9.55 7.01 24.42
N GLY A 235 9.07 5.97 25.11
CA GLY A 235 9.74 5.34 26.25
C GLY A 235 10.88 4.37 25.88
N GLY A 236 11.10 4.11 24.58
CA GLY A 236 12.16 3.20 24.11
C GLY A 236 11.79 1.72 24.14
N GLU A 237 10.50 1.39 24.17
CA GLU A 237 10.00 0.02 23.99
C GLU A 237 9.74 -0.26 22.50
N LEU A 238 10.00 -1.47 22.04
CA LEU A 238 9.75 -1.86 20.66
C LEU A 238 8.34 -2.40 20.48
N TYR A 239 7.63 -1.91 19.48
CA TYR A 239 6.36 -2.41 18.99
C TYR A 239 6.52 -2.88 17.55
N PHE A 240 5.68 -3.80 17.12
CA PHE A 240 5.64 -4.31 15.74
C PHE A 240 4.26 -4.90 15.44
N VAL A 241 4.00 -5.17 14.16
CA VAL A 241 2.79 -5.87 13.70
C VAL A 241 3.13 -7.32 13.39
N SER A 242 2.29 -8.27 13.79
CA SER A 242 2.46 -9.71 13.51
C SER A 242 1.13 -10.37 13.16
N ASP A 243 1.14 -11.31 12.22
CA ASP A 243 -0.02 -12.15 11.87
C ASP A 243 -0.06 -13.50 12.59
N ARG A 244 0.75 -13.69 13.65
CA ARG A 244 0.83 -14.95 14.42
C ARG A 244 -0.52 -15.46 14.93
N ALA A 245 -1.51 -14.57 15.08
CA ALA A 245 -2.87 -14.88 15.52
C ALA A 245 -3.89 -14.76 14.37
N ASP A 246 -3.51 -15.19 13.17
CA ASP A 246 -4.28 -15.12 11.92
C ASP A 246 -4.44 -13.71 11.33
N TRP A 247 -4.57 -12.68 12.16
CA TRP A 247 -4.70 -11.29 11.71
C TRP A 247 -3.44 -10.50 12.03
N TRP A 248 -3.03 -9.58 11.14
CA TRP A 248 -1.97 -8.65 11.49
C TRP A 248 -2.45 -7.76 12.64
N ASN A 249 -1.90 -7.94 13.83
CA ASN A 249 -2.24 -7.19 15.03
C ASN A 249 -0.98 -6.56 15.64
N LEU A 250 -1.16 -5.58 16.51
CA LEU A 250 -0.07 -4.86 17.18
C LEU A 250 0.44 -5.65 18.39
N TYR A 251 1.76 -5.78 18.51
CA TYR A 251 2.45 -6.42 19.60
C TYR A 251 3.51 -5.50 20.20
N ARG A 252 3.68 -5.61 21.51
CA ARG A 252 4.75 -4.99 22.28
C ARG A 252 5.79 -6.05 22.62
N SER A 253 7.05 -5.79 22.30
CA SER A 253 8.12 -6.73 22.58
C SER A 253 8.43 -6.83 24.08
N ARG A 254 8.47 -8.05 24.61
CA ARG A 254 8.80 -8.34 26.03
C ARG A 254 10.00 -9.27 26.20
N GLY A 255 10.61 -9.72 25.10
CA GLY A 255 11.65 -10.73 25.11
C GLY A 255 11.05 -12.13 24.99
N GLU A 256 10.58 -12.70 26.10
CA GLU A 256 9.78 -13.94 26.08
C GLU A 256 8.30 -13.60 26.24
N GLY A 257 7.46 -14.07 25.30
CA GLY A 257 6.01 -13.83 25.34
C GLY A 257 5.63 -12.39 25.04
N ASP A 258 5.80 -11.95 23.78
CA ASP A 258 5.35 -10.62 23.35
C ASP A 258 3.86 -10.41 23.65
N GLU A 259 3.54 -9.19 24.07
CA GLU A 259 2.23 -8.83 24.58
C GLU A 259 1.36 -8.28 23.43
N PRO A 260 0.20 -8.89 23.10
CA PRO A 260 -0.72 -8.30 22.13
C PRO A 260 -1.30 -6.99 22.69
N VAL A 261 -1.17 -5.91 21.95
CA VAL A 261 -1.65 -4.58 22.36
C VAL A 261 -3.15 -4.45 22.15
N CYS A 262 -3.67 -4.97 21.04
CA CYS A 262 -5.09 -4.95 20.71
C CYS A 262 -5.41 -6.15 19.82
N HIS A 263 -5.88 -7.26 20.41
CA HIS A 263 -6.27 -8.45 19.66
C HIS A 263 -7.63 -8.27 18.99
N ARG A 264 -7.70 -8.47 17.67
CA ARG A 264 -8.91 -8.28 16.87
C ARG A 264 -8.82 -9.01 15.54
N ALA A 265 -9.97 -9.53 15.08
CA ALA A 265 -10.16 -10.00 13.71
C ALA A 265 -10.26 -8.81 12.74
N ALA A 266 -9.15 -8.09 12.58
CA ALA A 266 -8.98 -6.92 11.74
C ALA A 266 -7.50 -6.76 11.39
N GLU A 267 -7.19 -6.20 10.22
CA GLU A 267 -5.80 -5.99 9.80
C GLU A 267 -5.26 -4.65 10.30
N PHE A 268 -4.18 -4.67 11.09
CA PHE A 268 -3.37 -3.51 11.50
C PHE A 268 -2.09 -3.41 10.66
N GLY A 269 -2.11 -4.06 9.49
CA GLY A 269 -1.01 -4.13 8.54
C GLY A 269 -1.55 -4.49 7.16
N SER A 270 -0.66 -4.61 6.18
CA SER A 270 -0.99 -5.17 4.87
C SER A 270 0.26 -5.77 4.23
N PRO A 271 0.13 -6.52 3.12
CA PRO A 271 1.27 -7.03 2.37
C PRO A 271 2.26 -5.91 2.00
N GLN A 272 3.53 -6.05 2.40
CA GLN A 272 4.55 -5.02 2.23
C GLN A 272 5.16 -5.08 0.81
N TRP A 273 4.45 -4.51 -0.15
CA TRP A 273 4.93 -4.36 -1.53
C TRP A 273 5.89 -3.18 -1.71
N VAL A 274 5.73 -2.13 -0.90
CA VAL A 274 6.52 -0.89 -0.98
C VAL A 274 7.13 -0.57 0.39
N PHE A 275 8.21 0.19 0.37
CA PHE A 275 8.86 0.68 1.60
C PHE A 275 8.10 1.83 2.26
N GLY A 276 8.33 2.01 3.56
CA GLY A 276 7.84 3.15 4.33
C GLY A 276 6.34 3.13 4.65
N MET A 277 5.68 1.97 4.53
CA MET A 277 4.29 1.76 4.95
C MET A 277 4.16 1.93 6.46
N ARG A 278 3.13 2.67 6.92
CA ARG A 278 2.86 2.90 8.34
C ARG A 278 1.38 2.79 8.65
N PHE A 279 1.04 1.87 9.54
CA PHE A 279 -0.30 1.59 10.03
C PHE A 279 -0.51 2.08 11.46
N TYR A 280 0.56 2.49 12.15
CA TYR A 280 0.46 3.11 13.45
C TYR A 280 1.63 4.06 13.72
N ASP A 281 1.42 4.99 14.64
CA ASP A 281 2.44 5.89 15.18
C ASP A 281 2.04 6.34 16.59
N PHE A 282 2.99 6.81 17.39
CA PHE A 282 2.73 7.17 18.79
C PHE A 282 2.25 8.62 18.92
N SER A 283 1.18 8.83 19.69
CA SER A 283 0.70 10.16 20.09
C SER A 283 1.10 10.53 21.52
N GLY A 284 1.70 9.60 22.26
CA GLY A 284 2.26 9.79 23.59
C GLY A 284 2.92 8.52 24.14
N PRO A 285 3.42 8.53 25.38
CA PRO A 285 3.99 7.33 26.03
C PRO A 285 2.94 6.24 26.27
N ASP A 286 1.68 6.64 26.49
CA ASP A 286 0.56 5.76 26.86
C ASP A 286 -0.48 5.58 25.74
N GLU A 287 -0.23 6.15 24.55
CA GLU A 287 -1.20 6.12 23.45
C GLU A 287 -0.52 5.99 22.09
N LEU A 288 -1.10 5.14 21.24
CA LEU A 288 -0.81 5.13 19.81
C LEU A 288 -2.05 5.43 18.98
N VAL A 289 -1.82 5.90 17.76
CA VAL A 289 -2.84 6.05 16.71
C VAL A 289 -2.60 4.96 15.68
N CYS A 290 -3.65 4.29 15.22
CA CYS A 290 -3.57 3.23 14.23
C CYS A 290 -4.62 3.36 13.14
N ILE A 291 -4.26 2.88 11.95
CA ILE A 291 -5.17 2.48 10.89
C ILE A 291 -5.39 0.98 11.04
N TYR A 292 -6.65 0.56 11.02
CA TYR A 292 -7.02 -0.85 11.00
C TYR A 292 -8.12 -1.09 9.98
N ALA A 293 -8.11 -2.23 9.30
CA ALA A 293 -9.09 -2.58 8.29
C ALA A 293 -10.01 -3.70 8.76
N GLU A 294 -11.31 -3.47 8.59
CA GLU A 294 -12.37 -4.48 8.70
C GLU A 294 -13.02 -4.63 7.32
N ARG A 295 -14.00 -5.54 7.16
CA ARG A 295 -14.68 -5.79 5.87
C ARG A 295 -15.26 -4.55 5.18
N SER A 296 -15.61 -3.53 5.96
CA SER A 296 -16.20 -2.27 5.48
C SER A 296 -15.18 -1.23 4.99
N GLY A 297 -13.87 -1.51 5.13
CA GLY A 297 -12.78 -0.60 4.81
C GLY A 297 -11.91 -0.28 6.02
N SER A 298 -10.99 0.66 5.80
CA SER A 298 -10.04 1.13 6.82
C SER A 298 -10.71 2.13 7.77
N LYS A 299 -10.30 2.10 9.04
CA LYS A 299 -10.73 3.00 10.11
C LYS A 299 -9.52 3.58 10.82
N LEU A 300 -9.68 4.76 11.40
CA LEU A 300 -8.69 5.39 12.28
C LEU A 300 -9.08 5.09 13.73
N GLY A 301 -8.10 4.83 14.60
CA GLY A 301 -8.35 4.66 16.02
C GLY A 301 -7.18 5.10 16.90
N ARG A 302 -7.47 5.31 18.18
CA ARG A 302 -6.49 5.53 19.25
C ARG A 302 -6.50 4.31 20.16
N ILE A 303 -5.33 3.78 20.51
CA ILE A 303 -5.22 2.69 21.48
C ILE A 303 -4.56 3.22 22.75
N ASP A 304 -5.26 3.04 23.87
CA ASP A 304 -4.68 3.17 25.20
C ASP A 304 -3.72 2.00 25.43
N LEU A 305 -2.44 2.29 25.62
CA LEU A 305 -1.38 1.28 25.76
C LEU A 305 -1.34 0.61 27.13
N ASN A 306 -2.03 1.15 28.12
CA ASN A 306 -2.15 0.55 29.45
C ASN A 306 -3.27 -0.47 29.51
N THR A 307 -4.35 -0.26 28.76
CA THR A 307 -5.52 -1.16 28.78
C THR A 307 -5.73 -1.95 27.49
N GLY A 308 -5.02 -1.63 26.41
CA GLY A 308 -5.24 -2.19 25.07
C GLY A 308 -6.57 -1.79 24.43
N ARG A 309 -7.22 -0.73 24.94
CA ARG A 309 -8.56 -0.35 24.50
C ARG A 309 -8.48 0.52 23.25
N LEU A 310 -9.13 0.08 22.18
CA LEU A 310 -9.29 0.83 20.94
C LEU A 310 -10.48 1.80 21.01
N HIS A 311 -10.20 3.06 20.70
CA HIS A 311 -11.16 4.15 20.55
C HIS A 311 -11.22 4.59 19.09
N PRO A 312 -12.24 4.18 18.32
CA PRO A 312 -12.39 4.60 16.92
C PRO A 312 -12.56 6.12 16.79
N ILE A 313 -11.98 6.68 15.73
CA ILE A 313 -12.22 8.06 15.29
C ILE A 313 -13.08 7.96 14.03
N GLU A 314 -14.33 8.40 14.14
CA GLU A 314 -15.28 8.35 13.03
C GLU A 314 -14.90 9.36 11.93
N LEU A 315 -14.66 8.84 10.73
CA LEU A 315 -14.32 9.61 9.54
C LEU A 315 -15.24 9.19 8.38
N LEU A 316 -15.41 10.06 7.40
CA LEU A 316 -16.18 9.76 6.18
C LEU A 316 -15.38 8.95 5.14
N TYR A 317 -14.17 8.51 5.50
CA TYR A 317 -13.23 7.83 4.62
C TYR A 317 -13.25 6.32 4.88
N THR A 318 -13.25 5.53 3.82
CA THR A 318 -13.30 4.05 3.86
C THR A 318 -11.97 3.42 3.45
N THR A 319 -11.00 4.25 3.07
CA THR A 319 -9.63 3.83 2.78
C THR A 319 -8.69 4.83 3.39
N LEU A 320 -7.79 4.33 4.25
CA LEU A 320 -6.80 5.12 4.97
C LEU A 320 -5.45 4.43 4.80
N PHE A 321 -4.38 5.21 4.61
CA PHE A 321 -3.04 4.66 4.46
C PHE A 321 -1.95 5.61 4.96
N ASN A 322 -0.83 5.03 5.43
CA ASN A 322 0.37 5.74 5.88
C ASN A 322 0.12 6.80 6.96
N VAL A 323 -0.34 6.38 8.15
CA VAL A 323 -0.55 7.33 9.26
C VAL A 323 0.78 7.76 9.89
N GLN A 324 0.90 9.05 10.18
CA GLN A 324 1.98 9.62 10.99
C GLN A 324 1.47 10.66 11.95
N VAL A 325 2.06 10.72 13.14
CA VAL A 325 1.62 11.60 14.22
C VAL A 325 2.69 12.63 14.55
N SER A 326 2.27 13.89 14.71
CA SER A 326 3.08 14.97 15.30
C SER A 326 2.25 15.68 16.37
N GLY A 327 2.64 15.48 17.63
CA GLY A 327 1.85 15.92 18.79
C GLY A 327 0.44 15.31 18.78
N ARG A 328 -0.58 16.17 18.68
CA ARG A 328 -2.00 15.76 18.64
C ARG A 328 -2.59 15.76 17.23
N LYS A 329 -1.75 15.78 16.18
CA LYS A 329 -2.18 15.76 14.78
C LYS A 329 -1.75 14.45 14.11
N ALA A 330 -2.70 13.76 13.48
CA ALA A 330 -2.42 12.61 12.63
C ALA A 330 -2.58 12.99 11.16
N ALA A 331 -1.53 12.81 10.35
CA ALA A 331 -1.59 12.92 8.90
C ALA A 331 -1.71 11.53 8.26
N MET A 332 -2.48 11.42 7.19
CA MET A 332 -2.64 10.17 6.42
C MET A 332 -3.12 10.46 5.00
N TYR A 333 -3.02 9.45 4.14
CA TYR A 333 -3.78 9.42 2.90
C TYR A 333 -5.17 8.88 3.18
N ALA A 334 -6.19 9.50 2.58
CA ALA A 334 -7.57 9.14 2.79
C ALA A 334 -8.36 9.17 1.47
N SER A 335 -9.28 8.23 1.28
CA SER A 335 -10.27 8.26 0.20
C SER A 335 -11.56 7.55 0.62
N SER A 336 -12.61 7.69 -0.19
CA SER A 336 -13.84 6.89 -0.05
C SER A 336 -14.46 6.64 -1.41
N ALA A 337 -15.51 5.82 -1.47
CA ALA A 337 -16.28 5.57 -2.68
C ALA A 337 -16.72 6.84 -3.45
N THR A 338 -16.81 7.98 -2.78
CA THR A 338 -17.25 9.27 -3.37
C THR A 338 -16.23 10.40 -3.23
N LEU A 339 -15.12 10.16 -2.53
CA LEU A 339 -14.11 11.17 -2.24
C LEU A 339 -12.76 10.75 -2.81
N ALA A 340 -12.29 11.49 -3.81
CA ALA A 340 -10.96 11.33 -4.39
C ALA A 340 -9.89 11.36 -3.29
N GLU A 341 -8.82 10.58 -3.54
CA GLU A 341 -7.68 10.47 -2.66
C GLU A 341 -7.12 11.84 -2.26
N ARG A 342 -6.72 11.97 -1.00
CA ARG A 342 -6.25 13.23 -0.43
C ARG A 342 -5.27 13.01 0.70
N VAL A 343 -4.46 14.03 0.96
CA VAL A 343 -3.72 14.16 2.21
C VAL A 343 -4.63 14.82 3.24
N LEU A 344 -4.87 14.12 4.33
CA LEU A 344 -5.74 14.53 5.43
C LEU A 344 -4.93 14.71 6.70
N VAL A 345 -5.19 15.78 7.43
CA VAL A 345 -4.73 15.96 8.82
C VAL A 345 -5.95 15.95 9.74
N VAL A 346 -5.88 15.15 10.80
CA VAL A 346 -6.91 15.01 11.82
C VAL A 346 -6.34 15.47 13.16
N ASP A 347 -7.03 16.39 13.83
CA ASP A 347 -6.76 16.73 15.22
C ASP A 347 -7.36 15.63 16.13
N LEU A 348 -6.51 14.99 16.94
CA LEU A 348 -6.87 13.80 17.71
C LEU A 348 -7.77 14.09 18.91
N ASP A 349 -7.86 15.35 19.34
CA ASP A 349 -8.63 15.76 20.51
C ASP A 349 -10.03 16.25 20.12
N THR A 350 -10.13 16.93 18.98
CA THR A 350 -11.38 17.52 18.48
C THR A 350 -12.00 16.78 17.30
N ALA A 351 -11.26 15.84 16.69
CA ALA A 351 -11.59 15.20 15.41
C ALA A 351 -11.75 16.18 14.23
N ALA A 352 -11.28 17.42 14.37
CA ALA A 352 -11.29 18.40 13.28
C ALA A 352 -10.40 17.92 12.13
N GLN A 353 -10.88 18.12 10.90
CA GLN A 353 -10.24 17.62 9.67
C GLN A 353 -9.76 18.78 8.80
N GLU A 354 -8.52 18.69 8.34
CA GLU A 354 -7.93 19.59 7.35
C GLU A 354 -7.54 18.78 6.11
N VAL A 355 -8.08 19.16 4.95
CA VAL A 355 -7.68 18.59 3.66
C VAL A 355 -6.52 19.41 3.12
N VAL A 356 -5.31 18.85 3.14
CA VAL A 356 -4.09 19.52 2.68
C VAL A 356 -3.99 19.52 1.16
N LYS A 357 -4.36 18.39 0.54
CA LYS A 357 -4.26 18.20 -0.91
C LYS A 357 -5.28 17.19 -1.40
N VAL A 358 -5.95 17.46 -2.52
CA VAL A 358 -6.82 16.50 -3.23
C VAL A 358 -6.14 16.06 -4.53
N ALA A 359 -6.17 14.75 -4.81
CA ALA A 359 -5.56 14.13 -5.99
C ALA A 359 -6.27 14.55 -7.30
N ASN A 360 -7.60 14.48 -7.30
CA ASN A 360 -8.44 14.93 -8.40
C ASN A 360 -9.49 15.93 -7.88
N PRO A 361 -9.38 17.23 -8.20
CA PRO A 361 -10.34 18.24 -7.75
C PRO A 361 -11.61 18.30 -8.62
N ALA A 362 -11.73 17.49 -9.67
CA ALA A 362 -12.88 17.51 -10.56
C ALA A 362 -14.17 17.19 -9.78
N HIS A 363 -15.16 18.06 -9.90
CA HIS A 363 -16.48 17.84 -9.32
C HIS A 363 -17.30 16.94 -10.25
N ILE A 364 -17.82 15.84 -9.69
CA ILE A 364 -18.80 14.98 -10.33
C ILE A 364 -20.03 14.94 -9.43
N ASP A 365 -21.21 15.10 -10.02
CA ASP A 365 -22.48 14.99 -9.30
C ASP A 365 -22.59 13.61 -8.62
N PRO A 366 -22.80 13.56 -7.29
CA PRO A 366 -23.02 12.32 -6.53
C PRO A 366 -24.11 11.40 -7.13
N GLY A 367 -25.05 11.95 -7.91
CA GLY A 367 -26.05 11.20 -8.65
C GLY A 367 -25.50 10.12 -9.60
N TYR A 368 -24.25 10.25 -10.05
CA TYR A 368 -23.56 9.28 -10.92
C TYR A 368 -22.60 8.35 -10.19
N PHE A 369 -22.52 8.41 -8.85
CA PHE A 369 -21.63 7.53 -8.07
C PHE A 369 -22.33 6.26 -7.61
N SER A 370 -21.86 5.13 -8.13
CA SER A 370 -22.14 3.81 -7.57
C SER A 370 -21.38 3.62 -6.26
N ILE A 371 -22.12 3.27 -5.20
CA ILE A 371 -21.56 2.95 -3.89
C ILE A 371 -21.39 1.43 -3.80
N PRO A 372 -20.19 0.92 -3.45
CA PRO A 372 -19.96 -0.51 -3.32
C PRO A 372 -20.81 -1.12 -2.22
N LYS A 373 -21.29 -2.33 -2.47
CA LYS A 373 -21.92 -3.20 -1.48
C LYS A 373 -21.00 -4.39 -1.23
N PRO A 374 -20.49 -4.60 0.00
CA PRO A 374 -19.77 -5.82 0.30
C PRO A 374 -20.73 -7.01 0.17
N ILE A 375 -20.27 -8.05 -0.52
CA ILE A 375 -21.00 -9.32 -0.69
C ILE A 375 -20.10 -10.49 -0.30
N GLU A 376 -20.76 -11.57 0.10
CA GLU A 376 -20.15 -12.86 0.42
C GLU A 376 -20.83 -13.91 -0.43
N PHE A 377 -20.05 -14.80 -1.01
CA PHE A 377 -20.57 -15.83 -1.89
C PHE A 377 -19.87 -17.17 -1.61
N PRO A 378 -20.60 -18.28 -1.77
CA PRO A 378 -20.04 -19.61 -1.59
C PRO A 378 -19.04 -19.93 -2.70
N THR A 379 -18.00 -20.66 -2.35
CA THR A 379 -17.00 -21.17 -3.30
C THR A 379 -16.84 -22.68 -3.12
N GLU A 380 -15.91 -23.27 -3.85
CA GLU A 380 -15.60 -24.69 -3.78
C GLU A 380 -15.31 -25.14 -2.34
N HIS A 381 -15.55 -26.42 -2.06
CA HIS A 381 -15.27 -27.05 -0.75
C HIS A 381 -16.00 -26.42 0.45
N GLY A 382 -17.11 -25.72 0.22
CA GLY A 382 -17.91 -25.11 1.29
C GLY A 382 -17.26 -23.87 1.90
N LEU A 383 -16.30 -23.27 1.20
CA LEU A 383 -15.67 -22.02 1.59
C LEU A 383 -16.54 -20.82 1.19
N THR A 384 -16.12 -19.64 1.63
CA THR A 384 -16.73 -18.36 1.31
C THR A 384 -15.66 -17.40 0.83
N ALA A 385 -15.94 -16.66 -0.22
CA ALA A 385 -15.12 -15.55 -0.72
C ALA A 385 -15.89 -14.23 -0.69
N HIS A 386 -15.16 -13.15 -0.95
CA HIS A 386 -15.62 -11.78 -0.75
C HIS A 386 -15.52 -10.96 -2.03
N ALA A 387 -16.44 -10.02 -2.22
CA ALA A 387 -16.34 -9.05 -3.30
C ALA A 387 -17.06 -7.74 -2.94
N PHE A 388 -16.79 -6.69 -3.72
CA PHE A 388 -17.59 -5.48 -3.72
C PHE A 388 -18.44 -5.44 -5.00
N TYR A 389 -19.76 -5.42 -4.82
CA TYR A 389 -20.71 -5.23 -5.91
C TYR A 389 -21.05 -3.75 -6.08
N TYR A 390 -20.81 -3.23 -7.29
CA TYR A 390 -21.16 -1.88 -7.68
C TYR A 390 -22.36 -1.93 -8.64
N PRO A 391 -23.57 -1.57 -8.18
CA PRO A 391 -24.73 -1.51 -9.06
C PRO A 391 -24.58 -0.38 -10.09
N PRO A 392 -25.22 -0.47 -11.27
CA PRO A 392 -25.25 0.65 -12.19
C PRO A 392 -25.94 1.87 -11.56
N ARG A 393 -25.40 3.06 -11.81
CA ARG A 393 -25.91 4.29 -11.19
C ARG A 393 -25.75 5.49 -12.11
N ASN A 394 -26.88 6.11 -12.46
CA ASN A 394 -26.91 7.33 -13.24
C ASN A 394 -28.07 8.22 -12.75
N HIS A 395 -27.86 9.53 -12.69
CA HIS A 395 -28.91 10.47 -12.28
C HIS A 395 -30.02 10.54 -13.34
N ASP A 396 -29.64 10.59 -14.62
CA ASP A 396 -30.54 10.88 -15.74
C ASP A 396 -31.24 9.67 -16.32
N PHE A 397 -30.74 8.46 -16.06
CA PHE A 397 -31.21 7.22 -16.68
C PHE A 397 -31.75 6.21 -15.68
N GLU A 398 -32.71 5.42 -16.14
CA GLU A 398 -33.19 4.22 -15.49
C GLU A 398 -33.33 3.08 -16.51
N ALA A 399 -33.35 1.85 -16.01
CA ALA A 399 -33.43 0.66 -16.84
C ALA A 399 -34.83 0.46 -17.44
N ALA A 400 -34.89 -0.15 -18.62
CA ALA A 400 -36.14 -0.66 -19.15
C ALA A 400 -36.68 -1.80 -18.26
N ALA A 401 -38.01 -1.94 -18.19
CA ALA A 401 -38.64 -2.97 -17.38
C ALA A 401 -38.17 -4.37 -17.80
N GLY A 402 -37.70 -5.16 -16.83
CA GLY A 402 -37.20 -6.53 -17.06
C GLY A 402 -35.77 -6.62 -17.59
N ASP A 403 -35.12 -5.50 -17.95
CA ASP A 403 -33.71 -5.49 -18.33
C ASP A 403 -32.81 -5.67 -17.09
N LYS A 404 -31.70 -6.38 -17.25
CA LYS A 404 -30.68 -6.61 -16.21
C LYS A 404 -29.34 -6.09 -16.72
N PRO A 405 -28.46 -5.57 -15.85
CA PRO A 405 -27.21 -4.99 -16.33
C PRO A 405 -26.21 -6.06 -16.77
N PRO A 406 -25.38 -5.78 -17.80
CA PRO A 406 -24.13 -6.50 -18.01
C PRO A 406 -23.26 -6.45 -16.75
N LEU A 407 -22.44 -7.48 -16.54
CA LEU A 407 -21.49 -7.55 -15.44
C LEU A 407 -20.05 -7.48 -15.96
N LEU A 408 -19.25 -6.60 -15.38
CA LEU A 408 -17.80 -6.62 -15.46
C LEU A 408 -17.22 -7.16 -14.15
N VAL A 409 -16.66 -8.36 -14.19
CA VAL A 409 -15.90 -8.94 -13.08
C VAL A 409 -14.48 -8.39 -13.13
N LEU A 410 -14.01 -7.83 -12.01
CA LEU A 410 -12.66 -7.33 -11.86
C LEU A 410 -11.86 -8.28 -10.97
N CYS A 411 -10.66 -8.62 -11.43
CA CYS A 411 -9.68 -9.40 -10.70
C CYS A 411 -8.44 -8.52 -10.46
N HIS A 412 -8.14 -8.24 -9.19
CA HIS A 412 -7.00 -7.40 -8.82
C HIS A 412 -5.65 -8.10 -9.02
N GLY A 413 -4.59 -7.30 -9.22
CA GLY A 413 -3.21 -7.77 -9.21
C GLY A 413 -2.69 -8.04 -7.79
N GLY A 414 -1.43 -8.45 -7.68
CA GLY A 414 -0.82 -8.89 -6.43
C GLY A 414 -0.08 -10.21 -6.66
N PRO A 415 -0.75 -11.38 -6.65
CA PRO A 415 -2.15 -11.60 -6.28
C PRO A 415 -2.43 -11.45 -4.78
N THR A 416 -1.38 -11.33 -3.94
CA THR A 416 -1.51 -10.94 -2.53
C THR A 416 -1.79 -9.43 -2.39
N GLY A 417 -2.96 -9.02 -2.88
CA GLY A 417 -3.53 -7.68 -2.83
C GLY A 417 -4.98 -7.74 -2.34
N SER A 418 -5.74 -6.67 -2.53
CA SER A 418 -7.19 -6.70 -2.33
C SER A 418 -7.87 -5.58 -3.11
N ALA A 419 -9.08 -5.87 -3.59
CA ALA A 419 -10.12 -4.89 -3.83
C ALA A 419 -10.57 -4.21 -2.53
N GLY A 420 -10.98 -2.95 -2.62
CA GLY A 420 -11.45 -2.18 -1.46
C GLY A 420 -12.51 -1.14 -1.84
N PRO A 421 -13.22 -0.58 -0.85
CA PRO A 421 -14.24 0.45 -1.06
C PRO A 421 -13.59 1.82 -1.30
N THR A 422 -12.75 1.91 -2.34
CA THR A 422 -11.95 3.08 -2.70
C THR A 422 -12.73 4.02 -3.61
N TYR A 423 -12.17 5.20 -3.92
CA TYR A 423 -12.72 6.11 -4.93
C TYR A 423 -12.50 5.54 -6.34
N PRO A 424 -13.51 4.92 -6.96
CA PRO A 424 -13.24 4.03 -8.05
C PRO A 424 -13.62 4.74 -9.35
N PHE A 425 -12.97 5.86 -9.66
CA PHE A 425 -13.39 6.70 -10.79
C PHE A 425 -13.53 5.89 -12.09
N GLU A 426 -12.58 4.97 -12.33
CA GLU A 426 -12.64 4.04 -13.46
C GLU A 426 -13.88 3.12 -13.41
N TYR A 427 -14.35 2.73 -12.23
CA TYR A 427 -15.58 1.94 -12.09
C TYR A 427 -16.81 2.82 -12.28
N GLN A 428 -16.74 4.09 -11.90
CA GLN A 428 -17.79 5.07 -12.17
C GLN A 428 -18.00 5.27 -13.67
N TYR A 429 -16.94 5.15 -14.50
CA TYR A 429 -17.08 5.17 -15.95
C TYR A 429 -18.05 4.09 -16.47
N TRP A 430 -17.92 2.86 -15.95
CA TRP A 430 -18.76 1.72 -16.34
C TRP A 430 -20.16 1.76 -15.70
N THR A 431 -20.22 1.96 -14.38
CA THR A 431 -21.49 1.96 -13.63
C THR A 431 -22.41 3.09 -14.01
N SER A 432 -21.86 4.26 -14.37
CA SER A 432 -22.65 5.37 -14.92
C SER A 432 -23.22 5.11 -16.32
N ARG A 433 -22.71 4.10 -17.03
CA ARG A 433 -23.20 3.67 -18.35
C ARG A 433 -24.17 2.50 -18.28
N GLY A 434 -24.53 2.06 -17.08
CA GLY A 434 -25.45 0.95 -16.92
C GLY A 434 -24.78 -0.43 -16.77
N ILE A 435 -23.46 -0.50 -16.54
CA ILE A 435 -22.73 -1.77 -16.41
C ILE A 435 -22.40 -2.00 -14.93
N ALA A 436 -22.81 -3.14 -14.39
CA ALA A 436 -22.49 -3.51 -13.01
C ALA A 436 -21.04 -3.99 -12.90
N ILE A 437 -20.43 -3.84 -11.72
CA ILE A 437 -19.10 -4.37 -11.43
C ILE A 437 -19.15 -5.31 -10.23
N ALA A 438 -18.41 -6.42 -10.31
CA ALA A 438 -18.02 -7.24 -9.17
C ALA A 438 -16.51 -7.16 -9.02
N ASP A 439 -16.03 -6.52 -7.96
CA ASP A 439 -14.60 -6.39 -7.68
C ASP A 439 -14.21 -7.46 -6.64
N VAL A 440 -13.56 -8.52 -7.11
CA VAL A 440 -13.48 -9.80 -6.40
C VAL A 440 -12.21 -9.87 -5.57
N ASN A 441 -12.39 -10.12 -4.27
CA ASN A 441 -11.33 -10.52 -3.35
C ASN A 441 -11.31 -12.06 -3.28
N TYR A 442 -10.71 -12.70 -4.28
CA TYR A 442 -10.59 -14.15 -4.36
C TYR A 442 -9.72 -14.72 -3.23
N GLY A 443 -9.85 -16.02 -2.92
CA GLY A 443 -8.99 -16.71 -1.95
C GLY A 443 -7.51 -16.47 -2.28
N GLY A 444 -6.75 -15.89 -1.33
CA GLY A 444 -5.44 -15.30 -1.63
C GLY A 444 -5.33 -13.81 -1.30
N SER A 445 -6.45 -13.10 -1.32
CA SER A 445 -6.51 -11.67 -1.02
C SER A 445 -6.16 -11.38 0.44
N PHE A 446 -5.65 -10.18 0.73
CA PHE A 446 -5.51 -9.68 2.11
C PHE A 446 -6.82 -9.07 2.63
N GLY A 447 -6.91 -8.82 3.94
CA GLY A 447 -8.09 -8.19 4.56
C GLY A 447 -9.01 -9.16 5.27
N TYR A 448 -8.71 -10.45 5.20
CA TYR A 448 -9.55 -11.56 5.66
C TYR A 448 -8.77 -12.58 6.51
N GLY A 449 -7.61 -12.18 7.05
CA GLY A 449 -6.72 -13.04 7.82
C GLY A 449 -5.78 -13.90 6.97
N ARG A 450 -4.77 -14.44 7.62
CA ARG A 450 -3.72 -15.30 7.05
C ARG A 450 -4.31 -16.57 6.47
N ALA A 451 -5.27 -17.19 7.13
CA ALA A 451 -5.94 -18.39 6.63
C ALA A 451 -6.61 -18.16 5.27
N TYR A 452 -7.18 -16.96 5.03
CA TYR A 452 -7.74 -16.61 3.72
C TYR A 452 -6.65 -16.34 2.68
N ARG A 453 -5.60 -15.62 3.07
CA ARG A 453 -4.44 -15.30 2.20
C ARG A 453 -3.71 -16.56 1.73
N LEU A 454 -3.59 -17.57 2.58
CA LEU A 454 -2.91 -18.83 2.25
C LEU A 454 -3.72 -19.76 1.34
N ARG A 455 -4.99 -19.44 1.03
CA ARG A 455 -5.81 -20.28 0.14
C ARG A 455 -5.27 -20.35 -1.29
N LEU A 456 -4.46 -19.38 -1.71
CA LEU A 456 -3.89 -19.35 -3.05
C LEU A 456 -2.58 -20.14 -3.17
N ASN A 457 -1.99 -20.57 -2.06
CA ASN A 457 -0.71 -21.29 -2.09
C ASN A 457 -0.88 -22.64 -2.81
N GLY A 458 -0.07 -22.87 -3.84
CA GLY A 458 -0.18 -24.00 -4.75
C GLY A 458 -1.49 -24.07 -5.55
N GLN A 459 -2.26 -22.98 -5.62
CA GLN A 459 -3.60 -22.94 -6.22
C GLN A 459 -3.81 -21.71 -7.13
N TRP A 460 -2.75 -20.97 -7.46
CA TRP A 460 -2.85 -19.84 -8.37
C TRP A 460 -3.15 -20.30 -9.80
N GLY A 461 -4.15 -19.67 -10.42
CA GLY A 461 -4.78 -20.11 -11.66
C GLY A 461 -5.95 -21.07 -11.49
N VAL A 462 -6.29 -21.44 -10.25
CA VAL A 462 -7.44 -22.28 -9.90
C VAL A 462 -8.40 -21.50 -9.01
N VAL A 463 -7.99 -21.18 -7.78
CA VAL A 463 -8.86 -20.53 -6.78
C VAL A 463 -9.28 -19.13 -7.23
N ASP A 464 -8.35 -18.34 -7.76
CA ASP A 464 -8.62 -17.00 -8.28
C ASP A 464 -9.58 -17.01 -9.49
N VAL A 465 -9.44 -18.01 -10.37
CA VAL A 465 -10.32 -18.19 -11.54
C VAL A 465 -11.72 -18.60 -11.10
N ASP A 466 -11.82 -19.61 -10.25
CA ASP A 466 -13.09 -20.21 -9.84
C ASP A 466 -13.88 -19.25 -8.91
N ASP A 467 -13.21 -18.56 -7.98
CA ASP A 467 -13.84 -17.53 -7.14
C ASP A 467 -14.41 -16.36 -7.97
N CYS A 468 -13.71 -15.92 -9.02
CA CYS A 468 -14.24 -14.88 -9.92
C CYS A 468 -15.53 -15.33 -10.63
N ILE A 469 -15.57 -16.60 -11.10
CA ILE A 469 -16.76 -17.18 -11.72
C ILE A 469 -17.89 -17.33 -10.70
N ASN A 470 -17.58 -17.76 -9.48
CA ASN A 470 -18.57 -17.93 -8.42
C ASN A 470 -19.18 -16.59 -7.98
N ALA A 471 -18.40 -15.50 -7.96
CA ALA A 471 -18.94 -14.15 -7.73
C ALA A 471 -20.00 -13.77 -8.79
N ALA A 472 -19.71 -14.04 -10.06
CA ALA A 472 -20.65 -13.77 -11.15
C ALA A 472 -21.90 -14.64 -11.07
N ARG A 473 -21.75 -15.95 -10.82
CA ARG A 473 -22.87 -16.88 -10.62
C ARG A 473 -23.78 -16.43 -9.48
N TYR A 474 -23.19 -16.05 -8.35
CA TYR A 474 -23.93 -15.54 -7.21
C TYR A 474 -24.80 -14.33 -7.60
N LEU A 475 -24.22 -13.34 -8.31
CA LEU A 475 -24.98 -12.16 -8.74
C LEU A 475 -26.09 -12.48 -9.76
N VAL A 476 -25.87 -13.46 -10.64
CA VAL A 476 -26.88 -13.97 -11.58
C VAL A 476 -28.03 -14.62 -10.82
N GLU A 477 -27.74 -15.48 -9.83
CA GLU A 477 -28.73 -16.18 -9.00
C GLU A 477 -29.57 -15.19 -8.17
N GLN A 478 -28.95 -14.13 -7.66
CA GLN A 478 -29.66 -13.03 -6.98
C GLN A 478 -30.51 -12.17 -7.95
N GLY A 479 -30.42 -12.42 -9.27
CA GLY A 479 -31.14 -11.68 -10.29
C GLY A 479 -30.62 -10.26 -10.51
N LEU A 480 -29.41 -9.95 -10.06
CA LEU A 480 -28.83 -8.60 -10.07
C LEU A 480 -28.15 -8.25 -11.40
N VAL A 481 -27.79 -9.24 -12.21
CA VAL A 481 -27.08 -9.08 -13.47
C VAL A 481 -27.60 -10.04 -14.53
N ASP A 482 -27.29 -9.75 -15.79
CA ASP A 482 -27.64 -10.57 -16.95
C ASP A 482 -26.66 -11.75 -17.11
N PRO A 483 -27.14 -13.01 -17.10
CA PRO A 483 -26.28 -14.19 -17.26
C PRO A 483 -25.58 -14.27 -18.62
N ASP A 484 -26.13 -13.64 -19.67
CA ASP A 484 -25.61 -13.73 -21.03
C ASP A 484 -24.67 -12.57 -21.40
N ARG A 485 -24.39 -11.67 -20.44
CA ARG A 485 -23.55 -10.47 -20.63
C ARG A 485 -22.56 -10.29 -19.48
N VAL A 486 -21.64 -11.25 -19.33
CA VAL A 486 -20.59 -11.25 -18.30
C VAL A 486 -19.21 -11.17 -18.94
N ALA A 487 -18.41 -10.19 -18.53
CA ALA A 487 -17.02 -10.02 -18.95
C ALA A 487 -16.07 -10.00 -17.76
N ILE A 488 -14.78 -10.30 -17.98
CA ILE A 488 -13.73 -10.25 -16.95
C ILE A 488 -12.60 -9.29 -17.34
N SER A 489 -12.05 -8.54 -16.39
CA SER A 489 -10.85 -7.73 -16.61
C SER A 489 -9.91 -7.74 -15.41
N GLY A 490 -8.62 -7.64 -15.66
CA GLY A 490 -7.59 -7.66 -14.64
C GLY A 490 -6.22 -7.29 -15.21
N GLY A 491 -5.37 -6.76 -14.33
CA GLY A 491 -3.99 -6.38 -14.65
C GLY A 491 -2.97 -7.24 -13.89
N SER A 492 -1.77 -7.41 -14.45
CA SER A 492 -0.68 -8.18 -13.80
C SER A 492 -1.15 -9.60 -13.41
N ALA A 493 -1.10 -9.98 -12.13
CA ALA A 493 -1.62 -11.27 -11.66
C ALA A 493 -3.10 -11.49 -12.00
N GLY A 494 -3.94 -10.45 -11.90
CA GLY A 494 -5.34 -10.55 -12.33
C GLY A 494 -5.49 -10.70 -13.86
N GLY A 495 -4.50 -10.23 -14.63
CA GLY A 495 -4.42 -10.47 -16.06
C GLY A 495 -4.11 -11.93 -16.41
N TYR A 496 -3.36 -12.65 -15.55
CA TYR A 496 -3.18 -14.11 -15.65
C TYR A 496 -4.49 -14.84 -15.38
N THR A 497 -5.22 -14.46 -14.32
CA THR A 497 -6.56 -14.98 -14.02
C THR A 497 -7.52 -14.79 -15.20
N VAL A 498 -7.49 -13.63 -15.88
CA VAL A 498 -8.27 -13.38 -17.11
C VAL A 498 -7.90 -14.38 -18.20
N LEU A 499 -6.60 -14.54 -18.50
CA LEU A 499 -6.13 -15.44 -19.56
C LEU A 499 -6.55 -16.88 -19.30
N LEU A 500 -6.43 -17.36 -18.06
CA LEU A 500 -6.89 -18.70 -17.68
C LEU A 500 -8.41 -18.82 -17.71
N SER A 501 -9.14 -17.82 -17.24
CA SER A 501 -10.60 -17.81 -17.31
C SER A 501 -11.10 -17.96 -18.74
N LEU A 502 -10.45 -17.31 -19.71
CA LEU A 502 -10.84 -17.35 -21.12
C LEU A 502 -10.34 -18.60 -21.87
N THR A 503 -9.29 -19.26 -21.39
CA THR A 503 -8.67 -20.39 -22.10
C THR A 503 -8.93 -21.75 -21.45
N LYS A 504 -9.31 -21.78 -20.17
CA LYS A 504 -9.50 -22.99 -19.36
C LYS A 504 -10.90 -23.12 -18.77
N ARG A 505 -11.75 -22.11 -18.91
CA ARG A 505 -13.17 -22.12 -18.51
C ARG A 505 -14.02 -21.60 -19.66
N ASP A 506 -15.30 -21.96 -19.66
CA ASP A 506 -16.29 -21.52 -20.65
C ASP A 506 -17.44 -20.83 -19.90
N PHE A 507 -17.26 -19.54 -19.59
CA PHE A 507 -18.18 -18.78 -18.77
C PHE A 507 -18.33 -17.32 -19.20
N TYR A 508 -17.21 -16.63 -19.48
CA TYR A 508 -17.23 -15.22 -19.83
C TYR A 508 -17.45 -14.99 -21.34
N ASN A 509 -18.24 -13.97 -21.69
CA ASN A 509 -18.48 -13.59 -23.08
C ASN A 509 -17.32 -12.79 -23.69
N ALA A 510 -16.51 -12.12 -22.85
CA ALA A 510 -15.34 -11.36 -23.24
C ALA A 510 -14.38 -11.16 -22.05
N GLY A 511 -13.14 -10.80 -22.32
CA GLY A 511 -12.25 -10.31 -21.27
C GLY A 511 -11.11 -9.43 -21.74
N SER A 512 -10.51 -8.71 -20.80
CA SER A 512 -9.41 -7.77 -21.02
C SER A 512 -8.28 -8.02 -20.02
N SER A 513 -7.18 -8.58 -20.52
CA SER A 513 -5.94 -8.78 -19.77
C SER A 513 -4.98 -7.61 -20.03
N GLN A 514 -4.54 -6.95 -18.97
CA GLN A 514 -3.64 -5.79 -19.04
C GLN A 514 -2.29 -6.17 -18.45
N PHE A 515 -1.21 -6.14 -19.26
CA PHE A 515 0.14 -6.53 -18.81
C PHE A 515 0.14 -7.81 -17.95
N GLY A 516 -0.73 -8.77 -18.31
CA GLY A 516 -0.94 -10.01 -17.59
C GLY A 516 0.17 -11.01 -17.84
N ILE A 517 0.42 -11.88 -16.86
CA ILE A 517 1.44 -12.92 -16.98
C ILE A 517 0.89 -14.00 -17.93
N GLY A 518 1.48 -14.11 -19.12
CA GLY A 518 1.06 -15.08 -20.16
C GLY A 518 1.93 -16.33 -20.24
N ASP A 519 3.14 -16.27 -19.67
CA ASP A 519 4.12 -17.36 -19.65
C ASP A 519 4.77 -17.40 -18.25
N LEU A 520 4.44 -18.43 -17.48
CA LEU A 520 4.94 -18.61 -16.12
C LEU A 520 6.41 -19.03 -16.09
N GLU A 521 6.88 -19.80 -17.08
CA GLU A 521 8.29 -20.19 -17.13
C GLU A 521 9.17 -18.97 -17.39
N LEU A 522 8.73 -18.09 -18.27
CA LEU A 522 9.42 -16.83 -18.54
C LEU A 522 9.36 -15.90 -17.33
N PHE A 523 8.19 -15.80 -16.68
CA PHE A 523 8.03 -14.98 -15.48
C PHE A 523 9.00 -15.41 -14.37
N THR A 524 9.10 -16.69 -14.05
CA THR A 524 10.05 -17.19 -13.04
C THR A 524 11.51 -16.95 -13.43
N LYS A 525 11.85 -16.97 -14.73
CA LYS A 525 13.23 -16.76 -15.21
C LYS A 525 13.65 -15.29 -15.27
N GLU A 526 12.74 -14.38 -15.58
CA GLU A 526 13.06 -13.00 -15.95
C GLU A 526 12.51 -11.94 -14.98
N THR A 527 11.62 -12.31 -14.04
CA THR A 527 11.11 -11.36 -13.07
C THR A 527 12.20 -10.86 -12.13
N HIS A 528 11.97 -9.71 -11.51
CA HIS A 528 12.95 -9.10 -10.62
C HIS A 528 13.13 -9.91 -9.33
N LYS A 529 14.30 -9.76 -8.69
CA LYS A 529 14.67 -10.46 -7.45
C LYS A 529 13.53 -10.56 -6.44
N PHE A 530 12.83 -9.47 -6.14
CA PHE A 530 11.78 -9.48 -5.11
C PHE A 530 10.64 -10.48 -5.37
N GLU A 531 10.37 -10.89 -6.61
CA GLU A 531 9.30 -11.83 -6.98
C GLU A 531 9.82 -13.12 -7.63
N SER A 532 11.14 -13.32 -7.74
CA SER A 532 11.74 -14.44 -8.51
C SER A 532 11.32 -15.82 -8.00
N HIS A 533 10.98 -15.91 -6.71
CA HIS A 533 10.52 -17.15 -6.07
C HIS A 533 9.04 -17.12 -5.69
N TYR A 534 8.27 -16.14 -6.17
CA TYR A 534 6.86 -16.01 -5.78
C TYR A 534 6.02 -17.19 -6.29
N CYS A 535 6.32 -17.69 -7.49
CA CYS A 535 5.71 -18.89 -8.07
C CYS A 535 5.99 -20.15 -7.26
N ASP A 536 7.11 -20.24 -6.54
CA ASP A 536 7.47 -21.44 -5.74
C ASP A 536 6.47 -21.72 -4.62
N THR A 537 5.76 -20.68 -4.17
CA THR A 537 4.71 -20.78 -3.15
C THR A 537 3.31 -20.86 -3.78
N LEU A 538 3.09 -20.22 -4.92
CA LEU A 538 1.77 -20.05 -5.53
C LEU A 538 1.34 -21.20 -6.45
N ILE A 539 2.28 -21.97 -7.03
CA ILE A 539 2.01 -22.96 -8.10
C ILE A 539 2.35 -24.38 -7.65
#